data_AF-A0A7C5U4C2-F1
#
_entry.id   AF-A0A7C5U4C2-F1
#
_cell.length_a   1.000
_cell.length_b   1.000
_cell.length_c   1.000
_cell.angle_alpha   90.00
_cell.angle_beta   90.00
_cell.angle_gamma   90.00
#
_symmetry.space_group_name_H-M   'P 1'
#
loop_
_entity.id
_entity.type
_entity.pdbx_description
1 polymer ?
#
loop_
_entity_poly.entity_id
_entity_poly.type
_entity_poly.pdbx_seq_one_letter_code
_entity_poly.pdbx_strand_id
1 'polypeptide(L)' 'MEKPSIKIEWESMDLNTSKDKAAVMIILCENGEIEALYIKRASNPMDPWSGQIAFPGGRTKIQDIDIIETAI' A
#
# COMPACT_ATOMS: atom_id res chain seq x y z
N MET A 1 25.25 21.17 0.44
CA MET A 1 24.67 20.29 1.47
C MET A 1 24.52 18.92 0.83
N GLU A 2 25.29 17.94 1.28
CA GLU A 2 25.16 16.56 0.79
C GLU A 2 23.80 16.00 1.18
N LYS A 3 23.10 15.41 0.20
CA LYS A 3 21.81 14.75 0.38
C LYS A 3 22.05 13.54 1.30
N PRO A 4 21.33 13.38 2.41
CA PRO A 4 21.50 12.22 3.26
C PRO A 4 21.15 10.95 2.47
N SER A 5 22.17 10.12 2.21
CA SER A 5 22.05 8.82 1.56
C SER A 5 21.70 7.78 2.63
N ILE A 6 20.41 7.65 2.91
CA ILE A 6 19.90 6.54 3.73
C ILE A 6 20.07 5.27 2.88
N LYS A 7 21.05 4.43 3.23
CA LYS A 7 21.13 3.06 2.73
C LYS A 7 20.15 2.23 3.54
N ILE A 8 18.98 1.97 2.98
CA ILE A 8 18.03 1.03 3.56
C ILE A 8 18.44 -0.36 3.06
N GLU A 9 19.04 -1.15 3.94
CA GLU A 9 19.21 -2.59 3.72
C GLU A 9 17.84 -3.24 4.00
N TRP A 10 17.09 -3.54 2.95
CA TRP A 10 15.85 -4.31 3.08
C TRP A 10 16.23 -5.78 3.15
N GLU A 11 16.09 -6.41 4.31
CA GLU A 11 16.10 -7.87 4.37
C GLU A 11 14.87 -8.35 3.57
N SER A 12 15.11 -9.09 2.49
CA SER A 12 14.06 -9.55 1.57
C SER A 12 13.07 -10.43 2.33
N MET A 13 11.99 -9.83 2.80
CA MET A 13 10.88 -10.57 3.37
C MET A 13 10.24 -11.38 2.24
N ASP A 14 10.35 -12.71 2.29
CA ASP A 14 9.66 -13.56 1.33
C ASP A 14 8.15 -13.48 1.58
N LEU A 15 7.50 -12.58 0.84
CA LEU A 15 6.07 -12.35 0.90
C LEU A 15 5.26 -13.62 0.58
N ASN A 16 5.86 -14.66 -0.02
CA ASN A 16 5.18 -15.93 -0.28
C ASN A 16 4.95 -16.77 0.97
N THR A 17 5.59 -16.44 2.10
CA THR A 17 5.46 -17.19 3.34
C THR A 17 4.23 -16.80 4.17
N SER A 18 3.63 -15.63 3.92
CA SER A 18 2.42 -15.17 4.62
C SER A 18 1.14 -15.61 3.91
N LYS A 19 0.19 -16.17 4.67
CA LYS A 19 -1.15 -16.52 4.17
C LYS A 19 -2.05 -15.30 4.01
N ASP A 20 -1.83 -14.25 4.80
CA ASP A 20 -2.63 -13.03 4.81
C ASP A 20 -1.83 -11.88 4.19
N LYS A 21 -1.72 -11.91 2.85
CA LYS A 21 -1.08 -10.84 2.08
C LYS A 21 -2.06 -9.71 1.79
N ALA A 22 -1.54 -8.50 1.80
CA ALA A 22 -2.21 -7.31 1.32
C ALA A 22 -1.18 -6.41 0.66
N ALA A 23 -1.62 -5.62 -0.31
CA ALA A 23 -0.80 -4.65 -1.00
C ALA A 23 -1.54 -3.32 -1.10
N VAL A 24 -0.77 -2.24 -1.14
CA VAL A 24 -1.27 -0.88 -1.33
C VAL A 24 -0.47 -0.18 -2.40
N MET A 25 -1.11 0.76 -3.07
CA MET A 25 -0.51 1.62 -4.08
C MET A 25 -0.38 3.04 -3.55
N ILE A 26 0.82 3.62 -3.67
CA ILE A 26 1.04 5.05 -3.45
C ILE A 26 0.97 5.73 -4.82
N ILE A 27 -0.19 6.31 -5.13
CA ILE A 27 -0.38 7.05 -6.38
C ILE A 27 0.13 8.47 -6.16
N LEU A 28 1.16 8.85 -6.91
CA LEU A 28 1.74 10.19 -6.87
C LEU A 28 1.23 11.02 -8.05
N CYS A 29 0.80 12.24 -7.75
CA CYS A 29 0.42 13.24 -8.75
C CYS A 29 1.37 14.42 -8.64
N GLU A 30 1.73 15.03 -9.77
CA GLU A 30 2.56 16.23 -9.80
C GLU A 30 1.76 17.39 -10.39
N ASN A 31 1.47 18.40 -9.56
CA ASN A 31 0.81 19.63 -9.97
C ASN A 31 1.44 20.84 -9.28
N GLY A 32 2.70 21.12 -9.64
CA GLY A 32 3.53 22.13 -8.98
C GLY A 32 4.25 21.61 -7.72
N GLU A 33 3.62 20.69 -6.99
CA GLU A 33 4.21 19.92 -5.90
C GLU A 33 3.83 18.43 -6.02
N ILE A 34 4.54 17.55 -5.31
CA ILE A 34 4.23 16.11 -5.25
C ILE A 34 3.10 15.87 -4.25
N GLU A 35 1.99 15.33 -4.74
CA GLU A 35 0.83 14.94 -3.93
C GLU A 35 0.65 13.41 -3.96
N ALA A 36 0.07 12.85 -2.90
CA ALA A 36 -0.28 11.43 -2.83
C ALA A 36 -1.80 11.25 -2.68
N LEU A 37 -2.37 10.31 -3.43
CA LEU A 37 -3.79 9.98 -3.31
C LEU A 37 -4.05 9.14 -2.05
N TYR A 38 -5.06 9.55 -1.29
CA TYR A 38 -5.61 8.78 -0.18
C TYR A 38 -7.08 8.47 -0.40
N ILE A 39 -7.56 7.42 0.26
CA ILE A 39 -8.98 7.07 0.33
C ILE A 39 -9.50 7.19 1.75
N LYS A 40 -10.81 7.42 1.87
CA LYS A 40 -11.54 7.18 3.11
C LYS A 40 -12.13 5.78 3.05
N ARG A 41 -11.78 4.91 4.00
CA ARG A 41 -12.30 3.55 4.06
C ARG A 41 -13.83 3.56 4.22
N ALA A 42 -14.51 2.65 3.53
CA ALA A 42 -15.95 2.51 3.61
C ALA A 42 -16.40 2.18 5.05
N SER A 43 -17.63 2.55 5.39
CA SER A 43 -18.21 2.19 6.69
C SER A 43 -18.67 0.74 6.66
N ASN A 44 -18.10 -0.09 7.53
CA ASN A 44 -18.49 -1.47 7.72
C ASN A 44 -18.52 -1.76 9.23
N PRO A 45 -19.68 -2.13 9.82
CA PRO A 45 -19.80 -2.40 11.25
C PRO A 45 -18.81 -3.44 11.82
N MET A 46 -18.31 -4.34 10.97
CA MET A 46 -17.35 -5.38 11.34
C MET A 46 -15.89 -4.99 11.08
N ASP A 47 -15.64 -3.81 10.51
CA ASP A 47 -14.31 -3.30 10.22
C ASP A 47 -13.91 -2.23 11.25
N PRO A 48 -12.93 -2.52 12.14
CA PRO A 48 -12.48 -1.56 13.15
C PRO A 48 -11.80 -0.32 12.54
N TRP A 49 -11.45 -0.36 11.25
CA TRP A 49 -10.80 0.73 10.53
C TRP A 49 -11.77 1.54 9.65
N SER A 50 -13.08 1.36 9.81
CA SER A 50 -14.09 2.12 9.09
C SER A 50 -13.86 3.63 9.18
N GLY A 51 -13.89 4.33 8.04
CA GLY A 51 -13.74 5.79 7.98
C GLY A 51 -12.32 6.33 8.14
N GLN A 52 -11.31 5.49 8.40
CA GLN A 52 -9.91 5.93 8.45
C GLN A 52 -9.39 6.31 7.05
N ILE A 53 -8.32 7.12 7.05
CA ILE A 53 -7.55 7.45 5.86
C ILE A 53 -6.59 6.29 5.57
N ALA A 54 -6.50 5.87 4.32
CA ALA A 54 -5.62 4.80 3.87
C ALA A 54 -5.08 5.07 2.45
N PHE A 55 -4.06 4.33 2.05
CA PHE A 55 -3.71 4.18 0.64
C PHE A 55 -4.69 3.21 -0.07
N PRO A 56 -4.94 3.41 -1.37
CA PRO A 56 -5.64 2.43 -2.20
C PRO A 56 -4.99 1.04 -2.14
N GLY A 57 -5.81 -0.01 -2.22
CA GLY A 57 -5.36 -1.40 -2.22
C GLY A 57 -6.23 -2.29 -1.34
N GLY A 58 -5.72 -3.48 -1.02
CA GLY A 58 -6.50 -4.47 -0.29
C GLY A 58 -5.76 -5.78 -0.03
N ARG A 59 -6.52 -6.76 0.46
CA ARG A 59 -6.05 -8.14 0.65
C ARG A 59 -5.95 -8.85 -0.71
N THR A 60 -4.94 -9.71 -0.84
CA THR A 60 -4.79 -10.60 -1.98
C THR A 60 -6.01 -11.49 -2.14
N LYS A 61 -6.50 -11.61 -3.37
CA LYS A 61 -7.55 -12.53 -3.80
C LYS A 61 -6.92 -13.73 -4.50
N ILE A 62 -7.69 -14.80 -4.62
CA ILE A 62 -7.21 -16.04 -5.26
C ILE A 62 -6.94 -15.88 -6.77
N GLN A 63 -7.49 -14.84 -7.38
CA GLN A 63 -7.31 -14.52 -8.80
C GLN A 63 -6.08 -13.66 -9.07
N ASP A 64 -5.50 -13.02 -8.05
CA ASP A 64 -4.36 -12.11 -8.25
C ASP A 64 -3.12 -12.94 -8.61
N ILE A 65 -2.44 -12.59 -9.70
CA ILE A 65 -1.26 -13.30 -10.21
C ILE A 65 -0.03 -13.02 -9.33
N ASP A 66 0.08 -11.80 -8.81
CA ASP A 66 1.16 -11.36 -7.94
C ASP A 66 0.74 -10.24 -6.97
N ILE A 67 1.72 -9.71 -6.23
CA ILE A 67 1.50 -8.63 -5.26
C ILE A 67 1.23 -7.27 -5.92
N ILE A 68 1.65 -7.08 -7.18
CA ILE A 68 1.38 -5.86 -7.94
C ILE A 68 -0.11 -5.85 -8.32
N GLU A 69 -0.63 -6.96 -8.83
CA GLU A 69 -2.05 -7.09 -9.13
C GLU A 69 -2.93 -6.99 -7.88
N THR A 70 -2.45 -7.45 -6.71
CA THR A 70 -3.16 -7.22 -5.44
C THR A 70 -3.36 -5.72 -5.13
N ALA A 71 -2.45 -4.84 -5.57
CA ALA A 71 -2.47 -3.42 -5.25
C ALA A 71 -3.34 -2.57 -6.19
N ILE A 72 -3.62 -3.08 -7.40
CA ILE A 72 -4.31 -2.36 -8.50
C ILE A 72 -5.80 -2.70 -8.51
#